data_AF-A0A2V8LZ89-F1
#
_entry.id   AF-A0A2V8LZ89-F1
#
_cell.length_a   1.000
_cell.length_b   1.000
_cell.length_c   1.000
_cell.angle_alpha   90.00
_cell.angle_beta   90.00
_cell.angle_gamma   90.00
#
_symmetry.space_group_name_H-M   'P 1'
#
loop_
_entity.id
_entity.type
_entity.pdbx_description
1 polymer ?
#
loop_
_entity_poly.entity_id
_entity_poly.type
_entity_poly.pdbx_seq_one_letter_code
_entity_poly.pdbx_strand_id
1 'polypeptide(L)'
;MKKGLLILGFVLWAVASDAQSREDLICNRTQTVPTRTKTLWNGFVFAVTRMPGAVPELACTAELRDPAGRIVFGDSGYSAGLEESALDVDNDGKPDVVLVVDSGGGNLGFWEYTVISFSPRPHIVATLSGPILHFERDSDGKTFLINKEVFYGLTSSNADAPAIEAYRQFRSGKLVDVTAEHCKLIPSRPIDSDLSRVLQSLYCGQVDEALQQIRQKWPAQDQPRLVSQIKSDMELRRPDIARRMTNWN
;
A
#
# COMPACT_ATOMS: atom_id res chain seq x y z
N MET A 1 12.40 -66.40 20.86
CA MET A 1 13.12 -65.12 20.67
C MET A 1 12.12 -64.10 20.13
N LYS A 2 11.79 -63.07 20.93
CA LYS A 2 10.85 -61.98 20.60
C LYS A 2 11.64 -60.71 20.32
N LYS A 3 11.46 -60.09 19.14
CA LYS A 3 11.62 -58.65 18.84
C LYS A 3 10.79 -58.43 17.55
N GLY A 4 9.72 -57.67 17.46
CA GLY A 4 9.37 -56.40 18.10
C GLY A 4 9.29 -55.35 16.98
N LEU A 5 8.20 -55.37 16.21
CA LEU A 5 7.96 -54.49 15.06
C LEU A 5 7.50 -53.11 15.57
N LEU A 6 8.31 -52.08 15.35
CA LEU A 6 8.00 -50.68 15.66
C LEU A 6 7.25 -50.06 14.47
N ILE A 7 5.97 -49.75 14.67
CA ILE A 7 5.17 -48.94 13.75
C ILE A 7 5.39 -47.47 14.13
N LEU A 8 6.13 -46.72 13.30
CA LEU A 8 6.17 -45.26 13.37
C LEU A 8 4.85 -44.72 12.80
N GLY A 9 3.98 -44.20 13.67
CA GLY A 9 2.83 -43.41 13.25
C GLY A 9 3.29 -42.02 12.79
N PHE A 10 3.25 -41.78 11.49
CA PHE A 10 3.28 -40.42 10.94
C PHE A 10 1.91 -39.78 11.17
N VAL A 11 1.82 -38.87 12.14
CA VAL A 11 0.68 -37.96 12.26
C VAL A 11 0.86 -36.88 11.19
N LEU A 12 0.21 -37.06 10.04
CA LEU A 12 0.02 -35.99 9.07
C LEU A 12 -0.91 -34.93 9.69
N TRP A 13 -0.35 -33.80 10.10
CA TRP A 13 -1.14 -32.59 10.29
C TRP A 13 -1.54 -32.11 8.90
N ALA A 14 -2.78 -32.43 8.50
CA ALA A 14 -3.42 -31.79 7.37
C ALA A 14 -3.63 -30.32 7.74
N VAL A 15 -2.76 -29.44 7.26
CA VAL A 15 -3.03 -28.01 7.27
C VAL A 15 -4.11 -27.80 6.21
N ALA A 16 -5.37 -27.76 6.65
CA ALA A 16 -6.46 -27.29 5.81
C ALA A 16 -6.18 -25.81 5.53
N SER A 17 -5.57 -25.53 4.38
CA SER A 17 -5.44 -24.18 3.88
C SER A 17 -6.83 -23.68 3.49
N ASP A 18 -7.46 -22.91 4.37
CA ASP A 18 -8.64 -22.10 4.04
C ASP A 18 -8.24 -21.10 2.94
N ALA A 19 -8.48 -21.50 1.69
CA ALA A 19 -8.34 -20.62 0.54
C ALA A 19 -9.57 -19.70 0.45
N GLN A 20 -9.79 -18.89 1.47
CA GLN A 20 -10.70 -17.76 1.37
C GLN A 20 -9.98 -16.65 0.60
N SER A 21 -10.52 -16.28 -0.55
CA SER A 21 -9.89 -15.29 -1.43
C SER A 21 -9.96 -13.89 -0.82
N ARG A 22 -9.06 -12.99 -1.21
CA ARG A 22 -9.08 -11.58 -0.76
C ARG A 22 -10.44 -10.92 -1.04
N GLU A 23 -11.07 -11.23 -2.17
CA GLU A 23 -12.39 -10.73 -2.56
C GLU A 23 -13.49 -11.18 -1.59
N ASP A 24 -13.31 -12.33 -0.94
CA ASP A 24 -14.25 -12.82 0.07
C ASP A 24 -14.13 -12.03 1.39
N LEU A 25 -13.08 -11.27 1.63
CA LEU A 25 -12.86 -10.56 2.90
C LEU A 25 -13.00 -9.04 2.76
N ILE A 26 -13.61 -8.59 1.67
CA ILE A 26 -13.99 -7.20 1.42
C ILE A 26 -15.50 -7.11 1.34
N CYS A 27 -16.06 -6.17 2.11
CA CYS A 27 -17.44 -5.72 2.01
C CYS A 27 -17.50 -4.45 1.18
N ASN A 28 -18.52 -4.35 0.33
CA ASN A 28 -18.89 -3.13 -0.37
C ASN A 28 -20.37 -2.80 -0.13
N ARG A 29 -20.71 -1.51 -0.03
CA ARG A 29 -22.08 -1.02 0.17
C ARG A 29 -23.12 -1.67 -0.76
N THR A 30 -22.76 -1.87 -2.03
CA THR A 30 -23.68 -2.38 -3.08
C THR A 30 -23.96 -3.87 -2.96
N GLN A 31 -23.14 -4.59 -2.20
CA GLN A 31 -23.28 -6.01 -2.02
C GLN A 31 -24.21 -6.34 -0.84
N THR A 32 -24.93 -7.45 -0.98
CA THR A 32 -25.68 -8.09 0.10
C THR A 32 -24.84 -9.22 0.69
N VAL A 33 -23.79 -8.85 1.43
CA VAL A 33 -22.89 -9.83 2.04
C VAL A 33 -23.29 -10.06 3.50
N PRO A 34 -23.46 -11.31 3.98
CA PRO A 34 -23.53 -11.56 5.41
C PRO A 34 -22.20 -11.22 6.08
N THR A 35 -22.17 -11.19 7.41
CA THR A 35 -20.89 -11.13 8.14
C THR A 35 -19.99 -12.28 7.71
N ARG A 36 -18.75 -11.96 7.35
CA ARG A 36 -17.71 -12.94 7.04
C ARG A 36 -16.60 -12.81 8.06
N THR A 37 -16.00 -13.93 8.42
CA THR A 37 -14.92 -13.97 9.40
C THR A 37 -13.75 -14.78 8.88
N LYS A 38 -12.55 -14.44 9.36
CA LYS A 38 -11.33 -15.22 9.14
C LYS A 38 -10.58 -15.34 10.46
N THR A 39 -10.22 -16.56 10.82
CA THR A 39 -9.33 -16.80 11.96
C THR A 39 -7.90 -16.51 11.53
N LEU A 40 -7.21 -15.69 12.32
CA LEU A 40 -5.81 -15.31 12.14
C LEU A 40 -4.92 -16.07 13.13
N TRP A 41 -3.61 -15.87 13.04
CA TRP A 41 -2.65 -16.45 13.98
C TRP A 41 -2.96 -15.99 15.42
N ASN A 42 -2.58 -16.80 16.39
CA ASN A 42 -2.80 -16.56 17.83
C ASN A 42 -4.27 -16.43 18.26
N GLY A 43 -5.22 -16.88 17.43
CA GLY A 43 -6.65 -16.92 17.78
C GLY A 43 -7.38 -15.58 17.61
N PHE A 44 -6.74 -14.58 17.00
CA PHE A 44 -7.44 -13.38 16.57
C PHE A 44 -8.44 -13.72 15.47
N VAL A 45 -9.52 -12.94 15.39
CA VAL A 45 -10.55 -13.10 14.37
C VAL A 45 -10.76 -11.77 13.66
N PHE A 46 -10.53 -11.77 12.35
CA PHE A 46 -11.02 -10.71 11.49
C PHE A 46 -12.50 -10.95 11.21
N ALA A 47 -13.31 -9.89 11.27
CA ALA A 47 -14.71 -9.90 10.87
C ALA A 47 -15.01 -8.70 9.98
N VAL A 48 -15.78 -8.92 8.91
CA VAL A 48 -16.32 -7.86 8.07
C VAL A 48 -17.83 -7.99 7.98
N THR A 49 -18.54 -6.90 8.22
CA THR A 49 -20.00 -6.89 8.30
C THR A 49 -20.59 -5.78 7.42
N ARG A 50 -21.59 -6.14 6.60
CA ARG A 50 -22.45 -5.17 5.92
C ARG A 50 -23.49 -4.65 6.92
N MET A 51 -23.69 -3.33 6.94
CA MET A 51 -24.68 -2.64 7.79
C MET A 51 -25.84 -2.08 6.93
N PRO A 52 -26.89 -2.88 6.61
CA PRO A 52 -28.00 -2.41 5.79
C PRO A 52 -28.69 -1.18 6.40
N GLY A 53 -29.01 -0.19 5.58
CA GLY A 53 -29.66 1.05 6.02
C GLY A 53 -28.73 2.09 6.65
N ALA A 54 -27.45 1.77 6.89
CA ALA A 54 -26.46 2.76 7.31
C ALA A 54 -26.15 3.78 6.21
N VAL A 55 -25.69 4.96 6.64
CA VAL A 55 -25.12 5.99 5.74
C VAL A 55 -23.90 5.44 4.99
N PRO A 56 -23.55 5.98 3.79
CA PRO A 56 -22.48 5.41 2.96
C PRO A 56 -21.19 5.12 3.71
N GLU A 57 -20.77 6.03 4.57
CA GLU A 57 -19.52 6.00 5.31
C GLU A 57 -19.51 4.94 6.43
N LEU A 58 -20.65 4.33 6.73
CA LEU A 58 -20.81 3.27 7.73
C LEU A 58 -21.40 1.99 7.10
N ALA A 59 -21.34 1.85 5.78
CA ALA A 59 -21.98 0.75 5.08
C ALA A 59 -21.31 -0.60 5.38
N CYS A 60 -20.01 -0.61 5.60
CA CYS A 60 -19.22 -1.80 5.89
C CYS A 60 -18.35 -1.54 7.11
N THR A 61 -18.30 -2.51 8.03
CA THR A 61 -17.46 -2.44 9.23
C THR A 61 -16.48 -3.60 9.22
N ALA A 62 -15.19 -3.29 9.33
CA ALA A 62 -14.10 -4.25 9.49
C ALA A 62 -13.61 -4.21 10.94
N GLU A 63 -13.45 -5.38 11.55
CA GLU A 63 -13.06 -5.51 12.95
C GLU A 63 -12.00 -6.60 13.10
N LEU A 64 -11.06 -6.34 13.99
CA LEU A 64 -10.11 -7.32 14.48
C LEU A 64 -10.44 -7.58 15.95
N ARG A 65 -10.74 -8.84 16.26
CA ARG A 65 -11.16 -9.30 17.59
C ARG A 65 -10.09 -10.18 18.20
N ASP A 66 -9.83 -10.00 19.49
CA ASP A 66 -8.93 -10.86 20.25
C ASP A 66 -9.56 -12.24 20.54
N PRO A 67 -8.81 -13.21 21.09
CA PRO A 67 -9.33 -14.54 21.41
C PRO A 67 -10.48 -14.55 22.43
N ALA A 68 -10.68 -13.47 23.18
CA ALA A 68 -11.81 -13.30 24.10
C ALA A 68 -13.04 -12.68 23.40
N GLY A 69 -12.95 -12.41 22.09
CA GLY A 69 -14.01 -11.82 21.28
C GLY A 69 -14.10 -10.30 21.35
N ARG A 70 -13.18 -9.63 22.06
CA ARG A 70 -13.17 -8.17 22.21
C ARG A 70 -12.60 -7.52 20.95
N ILE A 71 -13.25 -6.48 20.46
CA ILE A 71 -12.75 -5.69 19.34
C ILE A 71 -11.50 -4.93 19.82
N VAL A 72 -10.36 -5.20 19.20
CA VAL A 72 -9.09 -4.51 19.48
C VAL A 72 -8.78 -3.42 18.45
N PHE A 73 -9.27 -3.61 17.22
CA PHE A 73 -9.28 -2.59 16.17
C PHE A 73 -10.56 -2.72 15.37
N GLY A 74 -11.07 -1.61 14.85
CA GLY A 74 -12.18 -1.63 13.94
C GLY A 74 -12.37 -0.28 13.27
N ASP A 75 -12.88 -0.33 12.05
CA ASP A 75 -13.14 0.86 11.27
C ASP A 75 -14.29 0.60 10.28
N SER A 76 -14.88 1.66 9.74
CA SER A 76 -16.05 1.58 8.86
C SER A 76 -15.95 2.53 7.67
N GLY A 77 -16.52 2.10 6.54
CA GLY A 77 -16.51 2.87 5.31
C GLY A 77 -17.57 2.42 4.32
N TYR A 78 -17.52 3.01 3.13
CA TYR A 78 -18.31 2.58 1.97
C TYR A 78 -17.96 1.14 1.56
N SER A 79 -16.66 0.85 1.61
CA SER A 79 -16.10 -0.49 1.56
C SER A 79 -15.16 -0.67 2.75
N ALA A 80 -15.07 -1.88 3.27
CA ALA A 80 -14.12 -2.22 4.34
C ALA A 80 -13.70 -3.68 4.21
N GLY A 81 -12.47 -4.02 4.58
CA GLY A 81 -11.99 -5.39 4.43
C GLY A 81 -10.60 -5.67 4.98
N LEU A 82 -10.16 -6.90 4.72
CA LEU A 82 -8.81 -7.39 4.99
C LEU A 82 -8.01 -7.38 3.69
N GLU A 83 -7.01 -6.52 3.62
CA GLU A 83 -6.11 -6.41 2.48
C GLU A 83 -5.04 -7.52 2.55
N GLU A 84 -4.37 -7.63 3.70
CA GLU A 84 -3.30 -8.60 3.95
C GLU A 84 -3.35 -9.12 5.39
N SER A 85 -2.88 -10.36 5.58
CA SER A 85 -2.99 -11.06 6.88
C SER A 85 -1.87 -12.06 7.14
N ALA A 86 -0.68 -11.83 6.62
CA ALA A 86 0.51 -12.63 6.94
C ALA A 86 1.81 -11.99 6.45
N LEU A 87 1.76 -10.73 6.00
CA LEU A 87 2.93 -10.02 5.51
C LEU A 87 3.64 -9.34 6.67
N ASP A 88 4.96 -9.37 6.67
CA ASP A 88 5.82 -8.58 7.57
C ASP A 88 6.00 -7.18 6.94
N VAL A 89 4.99 -6.32 7.10
CA VAL A 89 4.92 -5.02 6.41
C VAL A 89 5.90 -4.04 7.03
N ASP A 90 6.03 -4.07 8.36
CA ASP A 90 6.93 -3.18 9.10
C ASP A 90 8.40 -3.68 9.13
N ASN A 91 8.65 -4.88 8.59
CA ASN A 91 9.94 -5.52 8.45
C ASN A 91 10.62 -5.87 9.80
N ASP A 92 9.84 -6.09 10.87
CA ASP A 92 10.30 -6.53 12.19
C ASP A 92 10.50 -8.06 12.30
N GLY A 93 10.15 -8.82 11.25
CA GLY A 93 10.25 -10.27 11.20
C GLY A 93 9.01 -11.01 11.74
N LYS A 94 7.92 -10.30 12.00
CA LYS A 94 6.63 -10.84 12.46
C LYS A 94 5.53 -10.51 11.45
N PRO A 95 4.47 -11.32 11.38
CA PRO A 95 3.35 -11.02 10.50
C PRO A 95 2.48 -9.88 11.03
N ASP A 96 2.05 -9.03 10.11
CA ASP A 96 1.11 -7.92 10.28
C ASP A 96 -0.23 -8.20 9.60
N VAL A 97 -1.24 -7.43 10.01
CA VAL A 97 -2.53 -7.31 9.35
C VAL A 97 -2.62 -5.95 8.67
N VAL A 98 -3.17 -5.92 7.46
CA VAL A 98 -3.56 -4.68 6.78
C VAL A 98 -5.08 -4.65 6.63
N LEU A 99 -5.73 -3.72 7.32
CA LEU A 99 -7.14 -3.40 7.10
C LEU A 99 -7.25 -2.31 6.04
N VAL A 100 -8.28 -2.39 5.21
CA VAL A 100 -8.57 -1.39 4.18
C VAL A 100 -9.97 -0.84 4.32
N VAL A 101 -10.12 0.48 4.22
CA VAL A 101 -11.40 1.19 4.30
C VAL A 101 -11.49 2.25 3.21
N ASP A 102 -12.63 2.34 2.54
CA ASP A 102 -13.02 3.48 1.69
C ASP A 102 -13.79 4.48 2.57
N SER A 103 -13.07 5.46 3.10
CA SER A 103 -13.63 6.53 3.93
C SER A 103 -14.20 7.69 3.10
N GLY A 104 -14.00 7.68 1.78
CA GLY A 104 -14.50 8.71 0.85
C GLY A 104 -15.94 8.54 0.39
N GLY A 105 -16.67 7.56 0.93
CA GLY A 105 -18.08 7.35 0.59
C GLY A 105 -18.29 6.78 -0.82
N GLY A 106 -17.31 6.07 -1.39
CA GLY A 106 -17.37 5.54 -2.75
C GLY A 106 -16.83 6.50 -3.82
N ASN A 107 -16.33 7.68 -3.41
CA ASN A 107 -15.56 8.54 -4.29
C ASN A 107 -14.18 7.93 -4.53
N LEU A 108 -13.81 7.77 -5.80
CA LEU A 108 -12.53 7.19 -6.22
C LEU A 108 -11.36 7.94 -5.57
N GLY A 109 -10.55 7.23 -4.76
CA GLY A 109 -9.23 7.71 -4.33
C GLY A 109 -9.01 7.90 -2.83
N PHE A 110 -10.02 7.73 -1.99
CA PHE A 110 -9.89 7.87 -0.53
C PHE A 110 -9.93 6.52 0.17
N TRP A 111 -8.88 5.74 -0.08
CA TRP A 111 -8.63 4.49 0.63
C TRP A 111 -7.64 4.74 1.76
N GLU A 112 -7.95 4.19 2.93
CA GLU A 112 -7.09 4.15 4.10
C GLU A 112 -6.71 2.71 4.41
N TYR A 113 -5.42 2.49 4.59
CA TYR A 113 -4.85 1.18 4.90
C TYR A 113 -4.19 1.27 6.26
N THR A 114 -4.73 0.52 7.23
CA THR A 114 -4.20 0.48 8.59
C THR A 114 -3.36 -0.77 8.77
N VAL A 115 -2.06 -0.58 8.98
CA VAL A 115 -1.09 -1.65 9.25
C VAL A 115 -1.04 -1.89 10.76
N ILE A 116 -1.34 -3.11 11.16
CA ILE A 116 -1.46 -3.54 12.56
C ILE A 116 -0.43 -4.63 12.83
N SER A 117 0.51 -4.34 13.72
CA SER A 117 1.46 -5.31 14.25
C SER A 117 0.96 -5.90 15.56
N PHE A 118 1.27 -7.16 15.78
CA PHE A 118 0.94 -7.89 17.02
C PHE A 118 2.14 -8.03 17.96
N SER A 119 3.29 -7.47 17.59
CA SER A 119 4.57 -7.59 18.29
C SER A 119 4.99 -6.25 18.91
N PRO A 120 5.35 -6.18 20.20
CA PRO A 120 5.17 -7.20 21.23
C PRO A 120 3.70 -7.35 21.68
N ARG A 121 2.83 -6.41 21.28
CA ARG A 121 1.39 -6.42 21.53
C ARG A 121 0.65 -5.74 20.37
N PRO A 122 -0.66 -5.99 20.18
CA PRO A 122 -1.43 -5.37 19.11
C PRO A 122 -1.36 -3.83 19.15
N HIS A 123 -0.91 -3.20 18.07
CA HIS A 123 -0.82 -1.75 17.91
C HIS A 123 -0.80 -1.36 16.42
N ILE A 124 -1.18 -0.12 16.12
CA ILE A 124 -1.08 0.43 14.75
C ILE A 124 0.35 0.87 14.51
N VAL A 125 0.96 0.36 13.44
CA VAL A 125 2.29 0.78 12.97
C VAL A 125 2.16 2.03 12.10
N ALA A 126 1.18 2.02 11.19
CA ALA A 126 0.87 3.17 10.34
C ALA A 126 -0.56 3.12 9.81
N THR A 127 -1.06 4.31 9.48
CA THR A 127 -2.22 4.49 8.61
C THR A 127 -1.72 5.16 7.34
N LEU A 128 -1.97 4.51 6.21
CA LEU A 128 -1.53 4.91 4.89
C LEU A 128 -2.73 5.38 4.09
N SER A 129 -2.62 6.50 3.40
CA SER A 129 -3.71 7.06 2.61
C SER A 129 -3.36 7.07 1.12
N GLY A 130 -4.39 6.94 0.28
CA GLY A 130 -4.28 7.00 -1.16
C GLY A 130 -4.21 5.62 -1.82
N PRO A 131 -4.05 5.57 -3.15
CA PRO A 131 -4.11 4.33 -3.90
C PRO A 131 -2.84 3.49 -3.69
N ILE A 132 -2.86 2.64 -2.66
CA ILE A 132 -1.93 1.50 -2.58
C ILE A 132 -2.32 0.52 -3.69
N LEU A 133 -1.35 0.19 -4.54
CA LEU A 133 -1.56 -0.73 -5.64
C LEU A 133 -1.41 -2.17 -5.16
N HIS A 134 -0.36 -2.46 -4.39
CA HIS A 134 -0.08 -3.78 -3.82
C HIS A 134 1.10 -3.73 -2.84
N PHE A 135 1.22 -4.80 -2.05
CA PHE A 135 2.38 -5.13 -1.25
C PHE A 135 3.17 -6.24 -1.96
N GLU A 136 4.50 -6.13 -1.95
CA GLU A 136 5.39 -7.11 -2.52
C GLU A 136 6.58 -7.36 -1.60
N ARG A 137 7.25 -8.50 -1.82
CA ARG A 137 8.40 -8.91 -1.03
C ARG A 137 9.62 -9.00 -1.94
N ASP A 138 10.72 -8.37 -1.56
CA ASP A 138 11.97 -8.44 -2.31
C ASP A 138 12.67 -9.81 -2.12
N SER A 139 13.80 -9.99 -2.81
CA SER A 139 14.60 -11.21 -2.73
C SER A 139 15.19 -11.49 -1.35
N ASP A 140 15.32 -10.46 -0.51
CA ASP A 140 15.83 -10.55 0.86
C ASP A 140 14.70 -10.80 1.87
N GLY A 141 13.47 -10.95 1.38
CA GLY A 141 12.28 -11.19 2.19
C GLY A 141 11.70 -9.93 2.84
N LYS A 142 12.17 -8.74 2.46
CA LYS A 142 11.62 -7.48 2.97
C LYS A 142 10.39 -7.06 2.19
N THR A 143 9.37 -6.63 2.90
CA THR A 143 8.13 -6.13 2.29
C THR A 143 8.31 -4.67 1.91
N PHE A 144 7.89 -4.33 0.70
CA PHE A 144 7.68 -2.96 0.25
C PHE A 144 6.24 -2.82 -0.25
N LEU A 145 5.73 -1.60 -0.18
CA LEU A 145 4.42 -1.26 -0.75
C LEU A 145 4.63 -0.36 -1.95
N ILE A 146 3.77 -0.56 -2.96
CA ILE A 146 3.76 0.24 -4.17
C ILE A 146 2.49 1.08 -4.14
N ASN A 147 2.65 2.40 -4.22
CA ASN A 147 1.53 3.34 -4.27
C ASN A 147 1.59 4.18 -5.55
N LYS A 148 0.42 4.52 -6.09
CA LYS A 148 0.31 5.53 -7.15
C LYS A 148 0.34 6.91 -6.50
N GLU A 149 1.37 7.69 -6.77
CA GLU A 149 1.51 9.03 -6.20
C GLU A 149 1.14 10.07 -7.27
N VAL A 150 0.10 10.87 -6.98
CA VAL A 150 -0.46 11.86 -7.91
C VAL A 150 0.02 13.27 -7.52
N PHE A 151 0.40 14.05 -8.52
CA PHE A 151 0.94 15.39 -8.36
C PHE A 151 -0.03 16.44 -8.90
N TYR A 152 -0.96 16.86 -8.05
CA TYR A 152 -1.89 17.93 -8.37
C TYR A 152 -1.19 19.28 -8.50
N GLY A 153 -1.71 20.16 -9.36
CA GLY A 153 -1.21 21.52 -9.54
C GLY A 153 0.00 21.67 -10.47
N LEU A 154 0.54 20.58 -11.01
CA LEU A 154 1.60 20.63 -12.04
C LEU A 154 1.07 20.77 -13.48
N THR A 155 -0.22 20.57 -13.67
CA THR A 155 -0.93 20.74 -14.95
C THR A 155 -2.14 21.65 -14.79
N SER A 156 -2.79 22.03 -15.89
CA SER A 156 -3.98 22.90 -15.86
C SER A 156 -5.25 22.21 -15.35
N SER A 157 -5.23 20.90 -15.14
CA SER A 157 -6.41 20.09 -14.78
C SER A 157 -6.00 18.94 -13.86
N ASN A 158 -6.79 18.72 -12.79
CA ASN A 158 -6.58 17.58 -11.89
C ASN A 158 -6.82 16.22 -12.57
N ALA A 159 -7.62 16.18 -13.65
CA ALA A 159 -7.83 14.97 -14.43
C ALA A 159 -6.56 14.56 -15.20
N ASP A 160 -5.71 15.54 -15.54
CA ASP A 160 -4.44 15.35 -16.24
C ASP A 160 -3.25 15.39 -15.27
N ALA A 161 -3.49 15.22 -13.97
CA ALA A 161 -2.44 15.25 -12.97
C ALA A 161 -1.45 14.10 -13.23
N PRO A 162 -0.15 14.38 -13.35
CA PRO A 162 0.84 13.34 -13.55
C PRO A 162 0.93 12.47 -12.30
N ALA A 163 1.35 11.23 -12.49
CA ALA A 163 1.46 10.25 -11.43
C ALA A 163 2.65 9.33 -11.67
N ILE A 164 3.22 8.83 -10.57
CA ILE A 164 4.33 7.87 -10.57
C ILE A 164 3.92 6.62 -9.78
N GLU A 165 4.69 5.54 -9.97
CA GLU A 165 4.74 4.45 -9.01
C GLU A 165 5.85 4.75 -8.00
N ALA A 166 5.47 4.91 -6.72
CA ALA A 166 6.39 5.12 -5.62
C ALA A 166 6.50 3.82 -4.81
N TYR A 167 7.73 3.46 -4.46
CA TYR A 167 8.01 2.29 -3.64
C TYR A 167 8.38 2.77 -2.25
N ARG A 168 7.72 2.21 -1.24
CA ARG A 168 7.95 2.57 0.15
C ARG A 168 8.25 1.31 0.96
N GLN A 169 9.17 1.45 1.91
CA GLN A 169 9.56 0.35 2.79
C GLN A 169 9.71 0.87 4.21
N PHE A 170 9.28 0.07 5.20
CA PHE A 170 9.59 0.37 6.59
C PHE A 170 11.08 0.12 6.87
N ARG A 171 11.78 1.17 7.29
CA ARG A 171 13.17 1.14 7.72
C ARG A 171 13.29 1.81 9.08
N SER A 172 13.78 1.09 10.07
CA SER A 172 13.93 1.60 11.43
C SER A 172 12.62 2.21 11.99
N GLY A 173 11.49 1.52 11.77
CA GLY A 173 10.17 1.94 12.25
C GLY A 173 9.55 3.14 11.53
N LYS A 174 10.10 3.56 10.37
CA LYS A 174 9.56 4.64 9.56
C LYS A 174 9.36 4.17 8.13
N LEU A 175 8.29 4.62 7.50
CA LEU A 175 8.09 4.42 6.08
C LEU A 175 9.02 5.37 5.29
N VAL A 176 9.86 4.81 4.43
CA VAL A 176 10.88 5.54 3.65
C VAL A 176 10.66 5.31 2.16
N ASP A 177 10.93 6.34 1.34
CA ASP A 177 11.03 6.20 -0.12
C ASP A 177 12.20 5.31 -0.51
N VAL A 178 11.92 4.23 -1.24
CA VAL A 178 12.92 3.33 -1.80
C VAL A 178 12.76 3.18 -3.31
N THR A 179 12.09 4.14 -3.95
CA THR A 179 11.77 4.10 -5.39
C THR A 179 13.03 3.96 -6.23
N ALA A 180 14.08 4.73 -5.93
CA ALA A 180 15.36 4.67 -6.63
C ALA A 180 16.01 3.29 -6.63
N GLU A 181 15.78 2.48 -5.60
CA GLU A 181 16.32 1.12 -5.48
C GLU A 181 15.56 0.12 -6.37
N HIS A 182 14.30 0.43 -6.69
CA HIS A 182 13.39 -0.45 -7.41
C HIS A 182 13.05 0.03 -8.83
N CYS A 183 13.72 1.06 -9.34
CA CYS A 183 13.40 1.64 -10.65
C CYS A 183 13.50 0.68 -11.84
N LYS A 184 14.25 -0.42 -11.72
CA LYS A 184 14.30 -1.47 -12.74
C LYS A 184 13.05 -2.34 -12.78
N LEU A 185 12.31 -2.39 -11.67
CA LEU A 185 11.06 -3.15 -11.53
C LEU A 185 9.85 -2.34 -11.96
N ILE A 186 9.95 -1.01 -11.91
CA ILE A 186 8.90 -0.11 -12.38
C ILE A 186 8.73 -0.41 -13.87
N PRO A 187 7.62 -1.07 -14.24
CA PRO A 187 7.45 -1.46 -15.61
C PRO A 187 7.46 -0.19 -16.46
N SER A 188 7.97 -0.28 -17.68
CA SER A 188 7.74 0.75 -18.70
C SER A 188 6.27 0.78 -19.14
N ARG A 189 5.32 0.57 -18.22
CA ARG A 189 3.89 0.81 -18.38
C ARG A 189 3.73 2.19 -19.03
N PRO A 190 2.62 2.45 -19.75
CA PRO A 190 2.38 3.77 -20.26
C PRO A 190 2.32 4.71 -19.06
N ILE A 191 3.44 5.37 -18.80
CA ILE A 191 3.48 6.53 -17.97
C ILE A 191 2.72 7.56 -18.79
N ASP A 192 1.49 7.85 -18.34
CA ASP A 192 0.41 8.46 -19.13
C ASP A 192 0.75 9.86 -19.68
N SER A 193 1.79 10.49 -19.16
CA SER A 193 2.27 11.78 -19.65
C SER A 193 3.80 11.88 -19.64
N ASP A 194 4.32 12.76 -20.49
CA ASP A 194 5.75 13.12 -20.49
C ASP A 194 6.20 13.67 -19.13
N LEU A 195 5.33 14.41 -18.45
CA LEU A 195 5.63 14.96 -17.12
C LEU A 195 5.72 13.87 -16.05
N SER A 196 4.84 12.86 -16.13
CA SER A 196 4.94 11.68 -15.27
C SER A 196 6.28 10.95 -15.46
N ARG A 197 6.84 10.91 -16.68
CA ARG A 197 8.16 10.28 -16.94
C ARG A 197 9.29 11.07 -16.30
N VAL A 198 9.26 12.39 -16.43
CA VAL A 198 10.20 13.29 -15.76
C VAL A 198 10.17 13.08 -14.24
N LEU A 199 8.97 13.07 -13.64
CA LEU A 199 8.80 12.84 -12.20
C LEU A 199 9.28 11.44 -11.78
N GLN A 200 9.00 10.41 -12.58
CA GLN A 200 9.48 9.06 -12.31
C GLN A 200 11.01 9.01 -12.32
N SER A 201 11.68 9.62 -13.30
CA SER A 201 13.15 9.72 -13.36
C SER A 201 13.72 10.46 -12.14
N LEU A 202 13.04 11.51 -11.66
CA LEU A 202 13.44 12.21 -10.43
C LEU A 202 13.35 11.32 -9.18
N TYR A 203 12.26 10.56 -9.02
CA TYR A 203 12.12 9.60 -7.92
C TYR A 203 13.10 8.43 -8.04
N CYS A 204 13.52 8.12 -9.26
CA CYS A 204 14.62 7.20 -9.56
C CYS A 204 16.02 7.77 -9.30
N GLY A 205 16.12 9.04 -8.90
CA GLY A 205 17.40 9.71 -8.67
C GLY A 205 18.16 10.07 -9.95
N GLN A 206 17.55 9.90 -11.12
CA GLN A 206 18.08 10.19 -12.46
C GLN A 206 17.85 11.65 -12.84
N VAL A 207 18.43 12.58 -12.06
CA VAL A 207 18.16 14.02 -12.19
C VAL A 207 18.57 14.57 -13.56
N ASP A 208 19.75 14.21 -14.06
CA ASP A 208 20.24 14.71 -15.35
C ASP A 208 19.36 14.23 -16.52
N GLU A 209 18.89 12.98 -16.45
CA GLU A 209 17.97 12.40 -17.42
C GLU A 209 16.62 13.12 -17.40
N ALA A 210 16.06 13.38 -16.20
CA ALA A 210 14.81 14.12 -16.06
C ALA A 210 14.92 15.54 -16.65
N LEU A 211 16.02 16.24 -16.37
CA LEU A 211 16.28 17.57 -16.93
C LEU A 211 16.48 17.52 -18.45
N GLN A 212 17.16 16.50 -18.97
CA GLN A 212 17.29 16.29 -20.41
C GLN A 212 15.94 16.04 -21.10
N GLN A 213 15.06 15.23 -20.49
CA GLN A 213 13.71 15.01 -20.98
C GLN A 213 12.92 16.34 -21.07
N ILE A 214 13.05 17.21 -20.06
CA ILE A 214 12.42 18.54 -20.09
C ILE A 214 12.92 19.35 -21.30
N ARG A 215 14.24 19.39 -21.52
CA ARG A 215 14.85 20.13 -22.64
C ARG A 215 14.40 19.64 -24.02
N GLN A 216 14.16 18.34 -24.15
CA GLN A 216 13.78 17.71 -25.41
C GLN A 216 12.29 17.86 -25.74
N LYS A 217 11.43 17.90 -24.72
CA LYS A 217 9.98 17.77 -24.90
C LYS A 217 9.22 19.09 -24.75
N TRP A 218 9.76 20.07 -24.03
CA TRP A 218 9.08 21.36 -23.81
C TRP A 218 9.78 22.51 -24.55
N PRO A 219 9.01 23.50 -25.06
CA PRO A 219 9.57 24.71 -25.66
C PRO A 219 10.48 25.48 -24.69
N ALA A 220 11.59 26.03 -25.17
CA ALA A 220 12.62 26.68 -24.36
C ALA A 220 12.06 27.75 -23.40
N GLN A 221 11.04 28.51 -23.82
CA GLN A 221 10.39 29.53 -23.00
C GLN A 221 9.61 28.97 -21.80
N ASP A 222 9.14 27.72 -21.87
CA ASP A 222 8.32 27.08 -20.83
C ASP A 222 9.16 26.31 -19.80
N GLN A 223 10.38 25.89 -20.18
CA GLN A 223 11.21 25.00 -19.36
C GLN A 223 11.55 25.60 -17.97
N PRO A 224 11.97 26.87 -17.83
CA PRO A 224 12.30 27.43 -16.51
C PRO A 224 11.12 27.42 -15.55
N ARG A 225 9.91 27.74 -16.04
CA ARG A 225 8.69 27.70 -15.24
C ARG A 225 8.37 26.28 -14.78
N LEU A 226 8.42 25.32 -15.70
CA LEU A 226 8.16 23.90 -15.39
C LEU A 226 9.15 23.35 -14.36
N VAL A 227 10.45 23.59 -14.55
CA VAL A 227 11.49 23.15 -13.60
C VAL A 227 11.29 23.78 -12.23
N SER A 228 10.95 25.07 -12.17
CA SER A 228 10.65 25.73 -10.89
C SER A 228 9.46 25.08 -10.18
N GLN A 229 8.37 24.78 -10.88
CA GLN A 229 7.19 24.14 -10.29
C GLN A 229 7.50 22.74 -9.77
N ILE A 230 8.19 21.92 -10.57
CA ILE A 230 8.61 20.58 -10.16
C ILE A 230 9.54 20.67 -8.95
N LYS A 231 10.51 21.58 -8.96
CA LYS A 231 11.45 21.74 -7.85
C LYS A 231 10.73 22.11 -6.56
N SER A 232 9.76 23.02 -6.60
CA SER A 232 8.97 23.40 -5.42
C SER A 232 8.16 22.23 -4.85
N ASP A 233 7.59 21.36 -5.69
CA ASP A 233 6.94 20.14 -5.20
C ASP A 233 7.96 19.14 -4.62
N MET A 234 9.13 19.00 -5.26
CA MET A 234 10.21 18.15 -4.75
C MET A 234 10.80 18.65 -3.43
N GLU A 235 10.82 19.95 -3.15
CA GLU A 235 11.30 20.49 -1.86
C GLU A 235 10.46 19.98 -0.68
N LEU A 236 9.16 19.72 -0.92
CA LEU A 236 8.26 19.16 0.08
C LEU A 236 8.39 17.64 0.20
N ARG A 237 8.48 16.93 -0.93
CA ARG A 237 8.39 15.46 -0.97
C ARG A 237 9.74 14.74 -0.93
N ARG A 238 10.75 15.30 -1.61
CA ARG A 238 12.08 14.73 -1.86
C ARG A 238 13.17 15.83 -1.85
N PRO A 239 13.43 16.47 -0.69
CA PRO A 239 14.37 17.59 -0.61
C PRO A 239 15.80 17.23 -1.00
N ASP A 240 16.16 15.94 -0.92
CA ASP A 240 17.41 15.39 -1.45
C ASP A 240 17.53 15.55 -2.99
N ILE A 241 16.44 15.30 -3.71
CA ILE A 241 16.37 15.45 -5.17
C ILE A 241 16.29 16.93 -5.55
N ALA A 242 15.46 17.72 -4.87
CA ALA A 242 15.32 19.14 -5.15
C ALA A 242 16.64 19.91 -5.10
N ARG A 243 17.52 19.58 -4.13
CA ARG A 243 18.87 20.17 -4.03
C ARG A 243 19.75 19.88 -5.23
N ARG A 244 19.57 18.72 -5.88
CA ARG A 244 20.33 18.30 -7.06
C ARG A 244 19.83 18.94 -8.35
N MET A 245 18.61 19.50 -8.36
CA MET A 245 18.05 20.24 -9.50
C MET A 245 18.61 21.67 -9.65
N THR A 246 19.58 22.07 -8.81
CA THR A 246 20.15 23.42 -8.77
C THR A 246 21.02 23.78 -9.98
N ASN A 247 21.46 22.80 -10.76
CA ASN A 247 22.29 22.99 -11.96
C ASN A 247 21.48 23.29 -13.23
N TRP A 248 20.21 23.64 -13.11
CA TRP A 248 19.42 24.14 -14.23
C TRP A 248 19.84 25.59 -14.56
N ASN A 249 20.99 25.72 -15.22
CA ASN A 249 21.41 26.91 -15.94
C ASN A 249 21.27 26.67 -17.44
#